data_AF-A0A945S4M0-F1
#
_entry.id   AF-A0A945S4M0-F1
#
_cell.length_a   1.000
_cell.length_b   1.000
_cell.length_c   1.000
_cell.angle_alpha   90.00
_cell.angle_beta   90.00
_cell.angle_gamma   90.00
#
_symmetry.space_group_name_H-M   'P 1'
#
loop_
_entity.id
_entity.type
_entity.pdbx_description
1 polymer ?
#
loop_
_entity_poly.entity_id
_entity_poly.type
_entity_poly.pdbx_seq_one_letter_code
_entity_poly.pdbx_strand_id
1 'polypeptide(L)'
;MAPSVLTVLVGGTIVAIVALGWLVPLIIGIVRSIKGQRSPGLIIFGALWGSVGLFFGFIAVFGLFAYRGAKAHTDVKPFDAVQAGDQVATLTVPFEGDVELRFVSEAGDETQTYTTKGEAGAVPVPAGEITPISLILTGPDEDGKTWTASTFLKGRRRKPRTLAAGESQDLSIGPPFEARVALSGESAGKQFLDFKLKGAAGNPFTIRGPGGASKAPSFEVADEKDEIVWHGKFAYG
;
A
#
# COMPACT_ATOMS: atom_id res chain seq x y z
N MET A 1 1.36 -1.54 23.05
CA MET A 1 0.93 -0.49 24.00
C MET A 1 1.22 0.86 23.37
N ALA A 2 0.22 1.73 23.23
CA ALA A 2 0.48 3.11 22.79
C ALA A 2 1.26 3.84 23.91
N PRO A 3 2.28 4.66 23.59
CA PRO A 3 2.92 5.49 24.60
C PRO A 3 1.87 6.39 25.24
N SER A 4 1.88 6.52 26.56
CA SER A 4 0.96 7.42 27.25
C SER A 4 1.22 8.86 26.79
N VAL A 5 0.17 9.69 26.79
CA VAL A 5 0.26 11.11 26.43
C VAL A 5 1.38 11.82 27.21
N LEU A 6 1.58 11.43 28.47
CA LEU A 6 2.66 11.92 29.32
C LEU A 6 4.05 11.61 28.76
N THR A 7 4.29 10.40 28.26
CA THR A 7 5.58 10.01 27.65
C THR A 7 5.88 10.84 26.41
N VAL A 8 4.87 11.13 25.58
CA VAL A 8 5.03 11.96 24.38
C VAL A 8 5.35 13.40 24.75
N LEU A 9 4.64 13.97 25.73
CA LEU A 9 4.87 15.34 26.18
C LEU A 9 6.26 15.51 26.81
N VAL A 10 6.63 14.64 27.75
CA VAL A 10 7.94 14.70 28.42
C VAL A 10 9.08 14.51 27.42
N GLY A 11 8.96 13.51 26.53
CA GLY A 11 9.95 13.28 25.47
C GLY A 11 10.08 14.48 24.54
N GLY A 12 8.96 15.06 24.12
CA GLY A 12 8.92 16.26 23.27
C GLY A 12 9.56 17.47 23.94
N THR A 13 9.30 17.70 25.23
CA THR A 13 9.88 18.80 26.00
C THR A 13 11.40 18.66 26.15
N ILE A 14 11.90 17.45 26.45
CA ILE A 14 13.34 17.19 26.55
C ILE A 14 14.02 17.46 25.20
N VAL A 15 13.45 16.96 24.10
CA VAL A 15 13.97 17.21 22.75
C VAL A 15 13.96 18.71 22.43
N ALA A 16 12.89 19.43 22.77
CA ALA A 16 12.81 20.87 22.55
C ALA A 16 13.87 21.64 23.34
N ILE A 17 14.12 21.29 24.60
CA ILE A 17 15.16 21.92 25.42
C ILE A 17 16.55 21.67 24.82
N VAL A 18 16.84 20.43 24.40
CA VAL A 18 18.12 20.08 23.76
C VAL A 18 18.28 20.76 22.40
N ALA A 19 17.21 20.85 21.61
CA ALA A 19 17.18 21.46 20.29
C ALA A 19 17.16 22.99 20.32
N LEU A 20 16.81 23.63 21.45
CA LEU A 20 16.89 25.08 21.64
C LEU A 20 18.12 25.50 22.45
N GLY A 21 18.75 24.56 23.17
CA GLY A 21 19.90 24.79 24.02
C GLY A 21 21.15 25.34 23.30
N TRP A 22 21.28 25.13 21.98
CA TRP A 22 22.38 25.69 21.17
C TRP A 22 22.25 27.19 20.90
N LEU A 23 21.03 27.74 20.97
CA LEU A 23 20.81 29.17 20.73
C LEU A 23 21.54 30.01 21.78
N VAL A 24 21.60 29.54 23.02
CA VAL A 24 22.26 30.26 24.13
C VAL A 24 23.76 30.46 23.88
N PRO A 25 24.60 29.42 23.67
CA PRO A 25 26.03 29.61 23.38
C PRO A 25 26.27 30.32 22.04
N LEU A 26 25.41 30.12 21.03
CA LEU A 26 25.51 30.82 19.74
C LEU A 26 25.30 32.33 19.91
N ILE A 27 24.21 32.74 20.58
CA ILE A 27 23.91 34.15 20.86
C ILE A 27 25.02 34.77 21.70
N ILE A 28 25.49 34.09 22.76
CA ILE A 28 26.59 34.57 23.60
C ILE A 28 27.87 34.75 22.78
N GLY A 29 28.20 33.79 21.90
CA GLY A 29 29.36 33.86 21.00
C GLY A 29 29.27 35.03 20.02
N ILE A 30 28.12 35.24 19.39
CA ILE A 30 27.86 36.36 18.47
C ILE A 30 28.00 37.69 19.20
N VAL A 31 27.35 37.86 20.35
CA VAL A 31 27.41 39.10 21.15
C VAL A 31 28.84 39.40 21.59
N ARG A 32 29.61 38.40 22.02
CA ARG A 32 31.04 38.58 22.39
C ARG A 32 31.90 38.95 21.20
N SER A 33 31.68 38.32 20.04
CA SER A 33 32.38 38.63 18.80
C SER A 33 32.14 40.08 18.36
N ILE A 34 30.90 40.57 18.46
CA ILE A 34 30.55 41.97 18.16
C ILE A 34 31.27 42.95 19.11
N LYS A 35 31.47 42.58 20.38
CA LYS A 35 32.22 43.37 21.38
C LYS A 35 33.75 43.29 21.24
N GLY A 36 34.28 42.70 20.16
CA GLY A 36 35.72 42.56 19.93
C GLY A 36 36.42 41.49 20.78
N GLN A 37 35.67 40.75 21.61
CA GLN A 37 36.19 39.62 22.36
C GLN A 37 36.16 38.38 21.46
N ARG A 38 37.34 37.97 20.95
CA ARG A 38 37.46 36.77 20.11
C ARG A 38 37.01 35.53 20.91
N SER A 39 35.87 34.96 20.53
CA SER A 39 35.36 33.70 21.09
C SER A 39 34.83 32.74 20.02
N PRO A 40 35.64 32.41 18.99
CA PRO A 40 35.19 31.57 17.87
C PRO A 40 34.72 30.18 18.33
N GLY A 41 35.25 29.66 19.44
CA GLY A 41 34.86 28.36 19.98
C GLY A 41 33.37 28.26 20.35
N LEU A 42 32.75 29.33 20.85
CA LEU A 42 31.32 29.32 21.21
C LEU A 42 30.41 29.30 19.98
N ILE A 43 30.83 29.99 18.91
CA ILE A 43 30.12 30.02 17.63
C ILE A 43 30.20 28.65 16.96
N ILE A 44 31.40 28.06 16.90
CA ILE A 44 31.62 26.73 16.31
C ILE A 44 30.85 25.66 17.10
N PHE A 45 30.92 25.69 18.44
CA PHE A 45 30.19 24.76 19.29
C PHE A 45 28.68 24.89 19.12
N GLY A 46 28.15 26.12 19.12
CA GLY A 46 26.72 26.38 18.88
C GLY A 46 26.26 25.90 17.50
N ALA A 47 27.06 26.13 16.45
CA ALA A 47 26.74 25.68 15.10
C ALA A 47 26.79 24.14 14.97
N LEU A 48 27.80 23.49 15.56
CA LEU A 48 27.92 22.03 15.56
C LEU A 48 26.75 21.37 16.31
N TRP A 49 26.44 21.86 17.51
CA TRP A 49 25.30 21.36 18.30
C TRP A 49 23.97 21.60 17.60
N GLY A 50 23.76 22.78 17.02
CA GLY A 50 22.57 23.09 16.23
C GLY A 50 22.41 22.15 15.03
N SER A 51 23.50 21.85 14.32
CA SER A 51 23.49 20.93 13.18
C SER A 51 23.13 19.50 13.57
N VAL A 52 23.69 19.01 14.69
CA VAL A 52 23.37 17.70 15.25
C VAL A 52 21.91 17.65 15.70
N GLY A 53 21.43 18.68 16.39
CA GLY A 53 20.04 18.78 16.84
C GLY A 53 19.04 18.78 15.66
N LEU A 54 19.33 19.54 14.60
CA LEU A 54 18.50 19.55 13.39
C LEU A 54 18.52 18.20 12.67
N PHE A 55 19.67 17.53 12.58
CA PHE A 55 19.79 16.22 11.96
C PHE A 55 18.95 15.16 12.69
N PHE A 56 19.07 15.08 14.02
CA PHE A 56 18.26 14.16 14.81
C PHE A 56 16.77 14.54 14.83
N GLY A 57 16.45 15.83 14.86
CA GLY A 57 15.08 16.32 14.73
C GLY A 57 14.45 15.90 13.39
N PHE A 58 15.21 16.05 12.29
CA PHE A 58 14.79 15.60 10.97
C PHE A 58 14.55 14.09 10.93
N ILE A 59 15.48 13.28 11.44
CA ILE A 59 15.32 11.81 11.53
C ILE A 59 14.11 11.44 12.38
N ALA A 60 13.89 12.09 13.52
CA ALA A 60 12.75 11.79 14.38
C ALA A 60 11.41 12.10 13.70
N VAL A 61 11.31 13.26 13.04
CA VAL A 61 10.11 13.66 12.30
C VAL A 61 9.87 12.74 11.11
N PHE A 62 10.86 12.54 10.24
CA PHE A 62 10.74 11.64 9.09
C PHE A 62 10.50 10.19 9.50
N GLY A 63 11.18 9.72 10.55
CA GLY A 63 10.99 8.40 11.14
C GLY A 63 9.58 8.22 11.67
N LEU A 64 9.00 9.22 12.32
CA LEU A 64 7.61 9.19 12.77
C LEU A 64 6.62 9.14 11.60
N PHE A 65 6.84 9.95 10.56
CA PHE A 65 6.01 9.92 9.34
C PHE A 65 6.12 8.57 8.61
N ALA A 66 7.34 8.06 8.43
CA ALA A 66 7.59 6.76 7.82
C ALA A 66 6.98 5.63 8.64
N TYR A 67 7.12 5.67 9.97
CA TYR A 67 6.52 4.69 10.88
C TYR A 67 4.99 4.73 10.83
N ARG A 68 4.37 5.92 10.86
CA ARG A 68 2.91 6.07 10.74
C ARG A 68 2.41 5.56 9.40
N GLY A 69 3.09 5.90 8.31
CA GLY A 69 2.78 5.38 6.97
C GLY A 69 2.90 3.85 6.90
N ALA A 70 4.00 3.29 7.44
CA ALA A 70 4.22 1.85 7.47
C ALA A 70 3.19 1.12 8.36
N LYS A 71 2.84 1.69 9.52
CA LYS A 71 1.87 1.11 10.45
C LYS A 71 0.47 1.07 9.85
N ALA A 72 0.05 2.13 9.16
CA ALA A 72 -1.24 2.18 8.45
C ALA A 72 -1.38 1.07 7.38
N HIS A 73 -0.26 0.55 6.86
CA HIS A 73 -0.25 -0.55 5.89
C HIS A 73 -0.05 -1.94 6.50
N THR A 74 0.37 -2.04 7.76
CA THR A 74 0.72 -3.32 8.42
C THR A 74 -0.30 -3.77 9.46
N ASP A 75 -1.05 -2.86 10.08
CA ASP A 75 -2.09 -3.22 11.05
C ASP A 75 -3.41 -3.57 10.35
N VAL A 76 -3.46 -4.75 9.74
CA VAL A 76 -4.65 -5.27 9.08
C VAL A 76 -5.32 -6.29 9.98
N LYS A 77 -6.55 -5.97 10.39
CA LYS A 77 -7.35 -6.84 11.26
C LYS A 77 -8.27 -7.73 10.43
N PRO A 78 -8.50 -8.99 10.80
CA PRO A 78 -9.60 -9.74 10.21
C PRO A 78 -10.92 -9.07 10.60
N PHE A 79 -11.83 -8.93 9.64
CA PHE A 79 -13.22 -8.57 9.91
C PHE A 79 -13.99 -9.84 10.30
N ASP A 80 -14.68 -9.78 11.43
CA ASP A 80 -15.51 -10.88 11.93
C ASP A 80 -16.98 -10.51 11.75
N ALA A 81 -17.60 -11.08 10.72
CA ALA A 81 -19.01 -10.83 10.40
C ALA A 81 -19.95 -11.34 11.50
N VAL A 82 -19.56 -12.37 12.27
CA VAL A 82 -20.37 -12.91 13.37
C VAL A 82 -20.42 -11.91 14.52
N GLN A 83 -19.28 -11.28 14.83
CA GLN A 83 -19.22 -10.23 15.86
C GLN A 83 -19.96 -8.96 15.45
N ALA A 84 -19.97 -8.63 14.16
CA ALA A 84 -20.66 -7.45 13.63
C ALA A 84 -22.20 -7.59 13.64
N GLY A 85 -22.74 -8.82 13.70
CA GLY A 85 -24.18 -9.06 13.86
C GLY A 85 -25.02 -8.50 12.72
N ASP A 86 -25.96 -7.61 13.05
CA ASP A 86 -26.83 -6.95 12.07
C ASP A 86 -26.15 -5.81 11.31
N GLN A 87 -24.94 -5.38 11.70
CA GLN A 87 -24.16 -4.32 11.04
C GLN A 87 -23.29 -4.86 9.90
N VAL A 88 -23.78 -5.86 9.16
CA VAL A 88 -23.09 -6.49 8.04
C VAL A 88 -23.79 -6.14 6.73
N ALA A 89 -22.99 -5.78 5.73
CA ALA A 89 -23.37 -5.68 4.33
C ALA A 89 -22.60 -6.71 3.50
N THR A 90 -22.98 -6.89 2.24
CA THR A 90 -22.33 -7.82 1.32
C THR A 90 -21.84 -7.09 0.07
N LEU A 91 -20.59 -7.32 -0.30
CA LEU A 91 -20.06 -6.96 -1.60
C LEU A 91 -20.02 -8.18 -2.50
N THR A 92 -20.60 -8.07 -3.69
CA THR A 92 -20.62 -9.15 -4.68
C THR A 92 -19.60 -8.88 -5.78
N VAL A 93 -18.67 -9.80 -5.95
CA VAL A 93 -17.69 -9.83 -7.03
C VAL A 93 -18.18 -10.82 -8.08
N PRO A 94 -18.09 -10.52 -9.40
CA PRO A 94 -18.56 -11.41 -10.45
C PRO A 94 -17.63 -12.62 -10.64
N PHE A 95 -17.48 -13.47 -9.62
CA PHE A 95 -16.56 -14.60 -9.59
C PHE A 95 -17.10 -15.71 -8.68
N GLU A 96 -17.21 -16.94 -9.18
CA GLU A 96 -17.81 -18.08 -8.46
C GLU A 96 -16.86 -18.78 -7.46
N GLY A 97 -15.64 -18.27 -7.26
CA GLY A 97 -14.67 -18.85 -6.33
C GLY A 97 -14.53 -18.06 -5.02
N ASP A 98 -13.45 -18.38 -4.29
CA ASP A 98 -13.13 -17.71 -3.04
C ASP A 98 -12.60 -16.30 -3.30
N VAL A 99 -13.00 -15.37 -2.46
CA VAL A 99 -12.61 -13.97 -2.54
C VAL A 99 -12.06 -13.49 -1.21
N GLU A 100 -10.88 -12.88 -1.23
CA GLU A 100 -10.35 -12.10 -0.12
C GLU A 100 -10.33 -10.62 -0.49
N LEU A 101 -10.98 -9.80 0.32
CA LEU A 101 -11.05 -8.36 0.15
C LEU A 101 -10.33 -7.67 1.30
N ARG A 102 -9.39 -6.79 0.97
CA ARG A 102 -8.83 -5.83 1.92
C ARG A 102 -9.47 -4.47 1.68
N PHE A 103 -9.94 -3.83 2.74
CA PHE A 103 -10.61 -2.54 2.67
C PHE A 103 -10.29 -1.68 3.90
N VAL A 104 -10.46 -0.37 3.77
CA VAL A 104 -10.49 0.55 4.91
C VAL A 104 -11.94 0.75 5.30
N SER A 105 -12.24 0.80 6.59
CA SER A 105 -13.54 1.27 7.10
C SER A 105 -13.30 2.39 8.10
N GLU A 106 -14.18 3.39 8.07
CA GLU A 106 -14.19 4.50 9.01
C GLU A 106 -15.34 4.31 9.98
N ALA A 107 -15.02 4.22 11.28
CA ALA A 107 -16.00 4.13 12.35
C ALA A 107 -15.72 5.24 13.36
N GLY A 108 -16.46 6.35 13.25
CA GLY A 108 -16.18 7.56 14.02
C GLY A 108 -14.83 8.18 13.62
N ASP A 109 -13.97 8.48 14.59
CA ASP A 109 -12.64 9.06 14.35
C ASP A 109 -11.55 8.02 14.04
N GLU A 110 -11.90 6.73 14.03
CA GLU A 110 -10.96 5.64 13.79
C GLU A 110 -11.04 5.11 12.35
N THR A 111 -9.93 5.22 11.64
CA THR A 111 -9.71 4.57 10.34
C THR A 111 -8.96 3.26 10.55
N GLN A 112 -9.57 2.12 10.19
CA GLN A 112 -8.97 0.80 10.35
C GLN A 112 -8.96 0.05 9.01
N THR A 113 -7.85 -0.64 8.73
CA THR A 113 -7.77 -1.57 7.60
C THR A 113 -8.20 -2.96 8.05
N TYR A 114 -9.11 -3.55 7.28
CA TYR A 114 -9.62 -4.89 7.50
C TYR A 114 -9.32 -5.81 6.32
N THR A 115 -9.26 -7.12 6.59
CA THR A 115 -9.34 -8.18 5.58
C THR A 115 -10.55 -9.07 5.88
N THR A 116 -11.24 -9.51 4.85
CA THR A 116 -12.41 -10.39 4.95
C THR A 116 -12.37 -11.40 3.83
N LYS A 117 -12.98 -12.57 4.05
CA LYS A 117 -13.08 -13.65 3.08
C LYS A 117 -14.54 -13.96 2.79
N GLY A 118 -14.80 -14.33 1.55
CA GLY A 118 -16.10 -14.73 1.04
C GLY A 118 -15.98 -15.89 0.07
N GLU A 119 -17.10 -16.54 -0.19
CA GLU A 119 -17.23 -17.66 -1.12
C GLU A 119 -18.22 -17.27 -2.23
N ALA A 120 -18.10 -17.88 -3.41
CA ALA A 120 -18.95 -17.59 -4.57
C ALA A 120 -19.08 -16.08 -4.87
N GLY A 121 -17.97 -15.34 -4.70
CA GLY A 121 -17.94 -13.90 -4.98
C GLY A 121 -18.59 -13.01 -3.94
N ALA A 122 -19.28 -13.56 -2.94
CA ALA A 122 -20.00 -12.80 -1.92
C ALA A 122 -19.14 -12.59 -0.67
N VAL A 123 -18.82 -11.33 -0.38
CA VAL A 123 -17.87 -10.96 0.67
C VAL A 123 -18.54 -10.10 1.75
N PRO A 124 -18.53 -10.52 3.02
CA PRO A 124 -19.13 -9.73 4.10
C PRO A 124 -18.21 -8.57 4.50
N VAL A 125 -18.82 -7.40 4.71
CA VAL A 125 -18.17 -6.15 5.11
C VAL A 125 -19.02 -5.44 6.17
N PRO A 126 -18.47 -4.54 6.99
CA PRO A 126 -19.30 -3.73 7.90
C PRO A 126 -20.21 -2.80 7.09
N ALA A 127 -21.41 -2.55 7.62
CA ALA A 127 -22.23 -1.43 7.19
C ALA A 127 -21.52 -0.10 7.46
N GLY A 128 -21.82 0.92 6.66
CA GLY A 128 -21.18 2.23 6.70
C GLY A 128 -20.25 2.49 5.52
N GLU A 129 -19.29 3.40 5.70
CA GLU A 129 -18.35 3.76 4.66
C GLU A 129 -17.14 2.81 4.63
N ILE A 130 -16.92 2.22 3.45
CA ILE A 130 -15.78 1.35 3.18
C ILE A 130 -15.03 1.80 1.91
N THR A 131 -13.73 1.59 1.90
CA THR A 131 -12.87 1.86 0.75
C THR A 131 -12.06 0.63 0.39
N PRO A 132 -12.42 -0.11 -0.68
CA PRO A 132 -11.66 -1.26 -1.16
C PRO A 132 -10.19 -0.91 -1.50
N ILE A 133 -9.24 -1.71 -1.02
CA ILE A 133 -7.79 -1.53 -1.23
C ILE A 133 -7.24 -2.57 -2.19
N SER A 134 -7.55 -3.84 -1.98
CA SER A 134 -7.06 -4.94 -2.82
C SER A 134 -8.05 -6.09 -2.81
N LEU A 135 -8.02 -6.85 -3.90
CA LEU A 135 -8.87 -8.01 -4.12
C LEU A 135 -7.98 -9.19 -4.50
N ILE A 136 -8.21 -10.34 -3.89
CA ILE A 136 -7.60 -11.62 -4.25
C ILE A 136 -8.74 -12.59 -4.56
N LEU A 137 -8.66 -13.20 -5.73
CA LEU A 137 -9.59 -14.23 -6.21
C LEU A 137 -8.85 -15.55 -6.22
N THR A 138 -9.47 -16.61 -5.73
CA THR A 138 -8.89 -17.94 -5.67
C THR A 138 -9.88 -18.95 -6.25
N GLY A 139 -9.42 -19.79 -7.17
CA GLY A 139 -10.26 -20.80 -7.79
C GLY A 139 -9.47 -21.99 -8.34
N PRO A 140 -10.13 -23.08 -8.71
CA PRO A 140 -9.50 -24.20 -9.39
C PRO A 140 -9.23 -23.87 -10.87
N ASP A 141 -8.15 -24.44 -11.42
CA ASP A 141 -7.92 -24.56 -12.86
C ASP A 141 -8.57 -25.84 -13.42
N GLU A 142 -8.37 -26.10 -14.71
CA GLU A 142 -8.94 -27.28 -15.40
C GLU A 142 -8.45 -28.62 -14.81
N ASP A 143 -7.26 -28.64 -14.21
CA ASP A 143 -6.70 -29.81 -13.53
C ASP A 143 -7.12 -29.89 -12.04
N GLY A 144 -7.97 -28.98 -11.57
CA GLY A 144 -8.37 -28.88 -10.16
C GLY A 144 -7.31 -28.27 -9.24
N LYS A 145 -6.23 -27.70 -9.78
CA LYS A 145 -5.19 -27.03 -8.98
C LYS A 145 -5.57 -25.58 -8.73
N THR A 146 -5.19 -25.05 -7.57
CA THR A 146 -5.57 -23.69 -7.18
C THR A 146 -4.73 -22.64 -7.89
N TRP A 147 -5.38 -21.65 -8.49
CA TRP A 147 -4.78 -20.40 -8.95
C TRP A 147 -5.28 -19.22 -8.11
N THR A 148 -4.54 -18.12 -8.13
CA THR A 148 -4.95 -16.85 -7.51
C THR A 148 -4.79 -15.68 -8.49
N ALA A 149 -5.74 -14.74 -8.51
CA ALA A 149 -5.59 -13.45 -9.19
C ALA A 149 -5.70 -12.32 -8.16
N SER A 150 -4.73 -11.42 -8.15
CA SER A 150 -4.70 -10.31 -7.19
C SER A 150 -4.57 -8.95 -7.87
N THR A 151 -5.16 -7.92 -7.27
CA THR A 151 -5.01 -6.53 -7.71
C THR A 151 -4.94 -5.57 -6.52
N PHE A 152 -4.20 -4.47 -6.69
CA PHE A 152 -4.24 -3.31 -5.80
C PHE A 152 -5.02 -2.18 -6.48
N LEU A 153 -6.03 -1.65 -5.79
CA LEU A 153 -6.89 -0.59 -6.27
C LEU A 153 -6.22 0.76 -6.01
N LYS A 154 -6.10 1.57 -7.07
CA LYS A 154 -5.46 2.90 -7.03
C LYS A 154 -6.37 3.98 -7.63
N GLY A 155 -6.17 5.22 -7.17
CA GLY A 155 -6.82 6.41 -7.72
C GLY A 155 -8.35 6.32 -7.67
N ARG A 156 -9.01 6.63 -8.79
CA ARG A 156 -10.49 6.67 -8.93
C ARG A 156 -11.20 5.34 -8.62
N ARG A 157 -10.46 4.24 -8.51
CA ARG A 157 -11.00 2.89 -8.24
C ARG A 157 -10.96 2.52 -6.76
N ARG A 158 -10.32 3.37 -5.95
CA ARG A 158 -10.32 3.37 -4.49
C ARG A 158 -11.34 4.39 -3.96
N LYS A 159 -12.52 4.46 -4.58
CA LYS A 159 -13.58 5.36 -4.11
C LYS A 159 -14.28 4.74 -2.90
N PRO A 160 -14.56 5.53 -1.86
CA PRO A 160 -15.42 5.08 -0.78
C PRO A 160 -16.80 4.67 -1.31
N ARG A 161 -17.40 3.71 -0.61
CA ARG A 161 -18.75 3.18 -0.83
C ARG A 161 -19.45 3.17 0.51
N THR A 162 -20.68 3.68 0.53
CA THR A 162 -21.54 3.64 1.73
C THR A 162 -22.54 2.51 1.55
N LEU A 163 -22.61 1.61 2.53
CA LEU A 163 -23.49 0.44 2.53
C LEU A 163 -24.40 0.47 3.75
N ALA A 164 -25.69 0.20 3.57
CA ALA A 164 -26.61 -0.03 4.68
C ALA A 164 -26.48 -1.46 5.23
N ALA A 165 -26.88 -1.65 6.48
CA ALA A 165 -27.00 -2.98 7.07
C ALA A 165 -27.94 -3.88 6.24
N GLY A 166 -27.49 -5.09 5.93
CA GLY A 166 -28.19 -6.05 5.08
C GLY A 166 -28.16 -5.72 3.58
N GLU A 167 -27.53 -4.62 3.17
CA GLU A 167 -27.40 -4.27 1.74
C GLU A 167 -26.42 -5.20 1.04
N SER A 168 -26.75 -5.57 -0.20
CA SER A 168 -25.84 -6.22 -1.13
C SER A 168 -25.52 -5.29 -2.28
N GLN A 169 -24.24 -5.06 -2.56
CA GLN A 169 -23.80 -4.19 -3.65
C GLN A 169 -22.74 -4.86 -4.53
N ASP A 170 -22.87 -4.68 -5.84
CA ASP A 170 -21.88 -5.16 -6.79
C ASP A 170 -20.57 -4.36 -6.73
N LEU A 171 -19.47 -5.10 -6.64
CA LEU A 171 -18.12 -4.63 -6.82
C LEU A 171 -17.65 -5.05 -8.22
N SER A 172 -17.77 -4.13 -9.18
CA SER A 172 -17.39 -4.35 -10.60
C SER A 172 -15.87 -4.45 -10.81
N ILE A 173 -15.18 -5.29 -10.05
CA ILE A 173 -13.73 -5.53 -10.07
C ILE A 173 -13.54 -7.04 -10.18
N GLY A 174 -12.52 -7.50 -10.92
CA GLY A 174 -12.32 -8.92 -11.17
C GLY A 174 -12.63 -9.29 -12.62
N PRO A 175 -13.03 -10.53 -12.91
CA PRO A 175 -13.29 -10.98 -14.26
C PRO A 175 -14.54 -10.33 -14.91
N PRO A 176 -14.74 -10.46 -16.23
CA PRO A 176 -13.85 -11.13 -17.19
C PRO A 176 -12.49 -10.44 -17.27
N PHE A 177 -11.43 -11.23 -17.44
CA PHE A 177 -10.09 -10.71 -17.62
C PHE A 177 -9.81 -10.46 -19.11
N GLU A 178 -9.18 -9.32 -19.38
CA GLU A 178 -8.65 -8.97 -20.68
C GLU A 178 -7.13 -9.08 -20.65
N ALA A 179 -6.58 -10.04 -21.40
CA ALA A 179 -5.16 -10.16 -21.67
C ALA A 179 -4.82 -9.43 -22.97
N ARG A 180 -3.87 -8.48 -22.93
CA ARG A 180 -3.35 -7.80 -24.12
C ARG A 180 -1.84 -7.99 -24.21
N VAL A 181 -1.39 -8.38 -25.40
CA VAL A 181 0.01 -8.32 -25.80
C VAL A 181 0.18 -7.16 -26.77
N ALA A 182 1.16 -6.29 -26.53
CA ALA A 182 1.45 -5.16 -27.41
C ALA A 182 2.95 -5.11 -27.74
N LEU A 183 3.28 -4.68 -28.96
CA LEU A 183 4.65 -4.35 -29.34
C LEU A 183 5.06 -3.05 -28.64
N SER A 184 6.06 -3.12 -27.76
CA SER A 184 6.56 -1.96 -27.02
C SER A 184 7.74 -1.26 -27.70
N GLY A 185 8.32 -1.89 -28.73
CA GLY A 185 9.31 -1.25 -29.60
C GLY A 185 10.09 -2.24 -30.45
N GLU A 186 10.92 -1.69 -31.32
CA GLU A 186 11.93 -2.40 -32.09
C GLU A 186 13.30 -1.76 -31.82
N SER A 187 14.30 -2.57 -31.50
CA SER A 187 15.68 -2.08 -31.36
C SER A 187 16.67 -3.17 -31.76
N ALA A 188 17.59 -2.83 -32.66
CA ALA A 188 18.65 -3.73 -33.14
C ALA A 188 18.10 -5.11 -33.62
N GLY A 189 16.98 -5.10 -34.36
CA GLY A 189 16.33 -6.31 -34.86
C GLY A 189 15.61 -7.15 -33.81
N LYS A 190 15.40 -6.62 -32.59
CA LYS A 190 14.62 -7.26 -31.53
C LYS A 190 13.26 -6.58 -31.38
N GLN A 191 12.21 -7.37 -31.27
CA GLN A 191 10.87 -6.92 -30.90
C GLN A 191 10.63 -7.13 -29.42
N PHE A 192 9.98 -6.16 -28.77
CA PHE A 192 9.60 -6.26 -27.37
C PHE A 192 8.09 -6.46 -27.26
N LEU A 193 7.68 -7.44 -26.45
CA LEU A 193 6.28 -7.76 -26.19
C LEU A 193 5.94 -7.44 -24.74
N ASP A 194 4.92 -6.61 -24.54
CA ASP A 194 4.38 -6.28 -23.23
C ASP A 194 3.08 -7.04 -23.00
N PHE A 195 3.01 -7.84 -21.93
CA PHE A 195 1.78 -8.47 -21.47
C PHE A 195 1.09 -7.63 -20.39
N LYS A 196 -0.21 -7.35 -20.57
CA LYS A 196 -1.04 -6.67 -19.58
C LYS A 196 -2.32 -7.46 -19.37
N LEU A 197 -2.59 -7.80 -18.12
CA LEU A 197 -3.84 -8.41 -17.70
C LEU A 197 -4.69 -7.39 -16.94
N LYS A 198 -5.92 -7.18 -17.38
CA LYS A 198 -6.87 -6.26 -16.74
C LYS A 198 -8.17 -6.98 -16.39
N GLY A 199 -8.79 -6.61 -15.27
CA GLY A 199 -10.18 -7.01 -14.96
C GLY A 199 -11.21 -6.10 -15.63
N ALA A 200 -12.51 -6.36 -15.38
CA ALA A 200 -13.64 -5.64 -15.97
C ALA A 200 -13.59 -4.11 -15.75
N ALA A 201 -13.17 -3.65 -14.57
CA ALA A 201 -12.96 -2.21 -14.29
C ALA A 201 -11.63 -1.64 -14.82
N GLY A 202 -10.87 -2.40 -15.62
CA GLY A 202 -9.57 -2.02 -16.16
C GLY A 202 -8.42 -2.03 -15.14
N ASN A 203 -8.61 -2.65 -13.97
CA ASN A 203 -7.58 -2.82 -12.94
C ASN A 203 -6.51 -3.81 -13.40
N PRO A 204 -5.21 -3.51 -13.21
CA PRO A 204 -4.18 -4.49 -13.50
C PRO A 204 -4.29 -5.65 -12.52
N PHE A 205 -4.23 -6.88 -13.03
CA PHE A 205 -4.21 -8.09 -12.21
C PHE A 205 -2.88 -8.84 -12.39
N THR A 206 -2.47 -9.52 -11.33
CA THR A 206 -1.40 -10.52 -11.37
C THR A 206 -2.02 -11.88 -11.06
N ILE A 207 -1.86 -12.84 -11.97
CA ILE A 207 -2.25 -14.23 -11.76
C ILE A 207 -1.04 -15.03 -11.28
N ARG A 208 -1.25 -15.92 -10.31
CA ARG A 208 -0.27 -16.90 -9.84
C ARG A 208 -0.88 -18.28 -9.92
N GLY A 209 -0.09 -19.23 -10.42
CA GLY A 209 -0.51 -20.62 -10.52
C GLY A 209 -0.36 -21.38 -9.19
N PRO A 210 -0.53 -22.71 -9.25
CA PRO A 210 -0.44 -23.60 -8.09
C PRO A 210 0.89 -23.46 -7.35
N GLY A 211 0.80 -23.41 -6.01
CA GLY A 211 1.96 -23.21 -5.13
C GLY A 211 2.38 -21.75 -4.95
N GLY A 212 1.59 -20.78 -5.42
CA GLY A 212 1.80 -19.35 -5.18
C GLY A 212 3.02 -18.76 -5.89
N ALA A 213 3.74 -19.57 -6.66
CA ALA A 213 4.82 -19.09 -7.51
C ALA A 213 4.22 -18.19 -8.60
N SER A 214 4.61 -16.92 -8.58
CA SER A 214 4.43 -16.08 -9.75
C SER A 214 5.32 -16.69 -10.85
N LYS A 215 4.73 -17.44 -11.78
CA LYS A 215 5.39 -17.81 -13.04
C LYS A 215 4.93 -16.84 -14.11
N ALA A 216 5.89 -16.21 -14.80
CA ALA A 216 5.52 -15.22 -15.80
C ALA A 216 4.78 -15.96 -16.91
N PRO A 217 3.74 -15.36 -17.49
CA PRO A 217 3.03 -16.00 -18.59
C PRO A 217 4.03 -16.34 -19.70
N SER A 218 3.86 -17.51 -20.31
CA SER A 218 4.58 -17.87 -21.53
C SER A 218 3.83 -17.33 -22.75
N PHE A 219 4.55 -17.19 -23.86
CA PHE A 219 3.96 -16.91 -25.16
C PHE A 219 4.59 -17.82 -26.21
N GLU A 220 3.82 -18.08 -27.26
CA GLU A 220 4.25 -18.74 -28.48
C GLU A 220 3.75 -17.88 -29.64
N VAL A 221 4.60 -17.70 -30.65
CA VAL A 221 4.29 -17.03 -31.91
C VAL A 221 4.44 -18.09 -32.98
N ALA A 222 3.35 -18.33 -33.69
CA ALA A 222 3.32 -19.21 -34.83
C ALA A 222 3.36 -18.40 -36.14
N ASP A 223 3.87 -19.01 -37.20
CA ASP A 223 3.79 -18.46 -38.56
C ASP A 223 2.43 -18.76 -39.22
N GLU A 224 2.29 -18.45 -40.51
CA GLU A 224 1.06 -18.69 -41.29
C GLU A 224 0.69 -20.18 -41.45
N LYS A 225 1.59 -21.09 -41.09
CA LYS A 225 1.40 -22.55 -41.16
C LYS A 225 1.18 -23.17 -39.78
N ASP A 226 0.95 -22.34 -38.75
CA ASP A 226 0.89 -22.74 -37.34
C ASP A 226 2.21 -23.35 -36.81
N GLU A 227 3.35 -23.10 -37.47
CA GLU A 227 4.66 -23.54 -36.97
C GLU A 227 5.18 -22.55 -35.92
N ILE A 228 5.54 -23.03 -34.73
CA ILE A 228 6.09 -22.18 -33.66
C ILE A 228 7.47 -21.65 -34.08
N VAL A 229 7.53 -20.36 -34.40
CA VAL A 229 8.77 -19.67 -34.82
C VAL A 229 9.44 -18.94 -33.66
N TRP A 230 8.70 -18.63 -32.60
CA TRP A 230 9.24 -17.97 -31.42
C TRP A 230 8.44 -18.34 -30.17
N HIS A 231 9.12 -18.57 -29.07
CA HIS A 231 8.48 -18.81 -27.78
C HIS A 231 9.31 -18.19 -26.66
N GLY A 232 8.65 -17.88 -25.54
CA GLY A 232 9.33 -17.26 -24.42
C GLY A 232 8.45 -17.11 -23.19
N LYS A 233 8.97 -16.36 -22.23
CA LYS A 233 8.23 -15.91 -21.04
C LYS A 233 8.31 -14.40 -20.98
N PHE A 234 7.21 -13.75 -20.59
CA PHE A 234 7.26 -12.33 -20.30
C PHE A 234 8.22 -12.07 -19.14
N ALA A 235 8.99 -11.00 -19.20
CA ALA A 235 9.76 -10.56 -18.04
C ALA A 235 8.80 -10.00 -16.98
N TYR A 236 9.13 -10.23 -15.70
CA TYR A 236 8.52 -9.44 -14.64
C TYR A 236 9.09 -8.03 -14.70
N GLY A 237 8.21 -7.04 -14.82
CA GLY A 237 8.53 -5.63 -14.54
C GLY A 237 8.39 -5.35 -13.06
#